data_AF-A0A9E5L6M1-F1
#
_entry.id   AF-A0A9E5L6M1-F1
#
_cell.length_a   1.000
_cell.length_b   1.000
_cell.length_c   1.000
_cell.angle_alpha   90.00
_cell.angle_beta   90.00
_cell.angle_gamma   90.00
#
_symmetry.space_group_name_H-M   'P 1'
#
loop_
_entity.id
_entity.type
_entity.pdbx_description
1 polymer ?
#
loop_
_entity_poly.entity_id
_entity_poly.type
_entity_poly.pdbx_seq_one_letter_code
_entity_poly.pdbx_strand_id
1 'polypeptide(L)'
;MKSAFLSILFIFSLSSQAFAQGGQIFMPPNSSYKNEDIAKQQEQQAKENAAKGFLRPGVLDLSLVSYDYFEPEQFGILLNIPDYVTGCYQYSPLVYNASFVDNNYMEVAVQHYRREKIQTTNPNKDCPSGTQAVSALVIVNKDDLMDRGIREIRFSNGTAIDRYSILYHEDRTELVPMSKAAFNPKGLQGYAKDRLIHYKKQNDIVALHVPMIKPGDSISAAIHAHAKEMGLSPLDNSEQFQATNTTFYFKDSSGAALSSLGDQDFIEFGEISVKRPYEGSEGLKEVNTLLRVFATKPGTTL
;
A
#
# COMPACT_ATOMS: atom_id res chain seq x y z
N MET A 1 -74.24 -12.91 -55.84
CA MET A 1 -75.13 -12.19 -54.91
C MET A 1 -74.52 -12.24 -53.51
N LYS A 2 -74.26 -11.07 -52.93
CA LYS A 2 -74.27 -10.70 -51.50
C LYS A 2 -73.45 -11.52 -50.46
N SER A 3 -72.69 -10.73 -49.66
CA SER A 3 -72.36 -10.94 -48.23
C SER A 3 -71.22 -11.93 -47.91
N ALA A 4 -70.29 -11.69 -46.98
CA ALA A 4 -70.12 -10.61 -46.00
C ALA A 4 -68.65 -10.53 -45.56
N PHE A 5 -68.24 -9.32 -45.20
CA PHE A 5 -67.10 -8.96 -44.38
C PHE A 5 -67.07 -9.72 -43.04
N LEU A 6 -65.89 -10.16 -42.59
CA LEU A 6 -65.52 -10.04 -41.18
C LEU A 6 -63.99 -9.91 -41.06
N SER A 7 -63.55 -8.67 -40.84
CA SER A 7 -62.18 -8.30 -40.49
C SER A 7 -61.97 -8.54 -38.99
N ILE A 8 -60.96 -9.34 -38.62
CA ILE A 8 -60.41 -9.36 -37.27
C ILE A 8 -59.10 -8.57 -37.31
N LEU A 9 -59.18 -7.33 -36.87
CA LEU A 9 -58.06 -6.41 -36.69
C LEU A 9 -57.47 -6.66 -35.30
N PHE A 10 -56.30 -7.31 -35.22
CA PHE A 10 -55.50 -7.36 -34.00
C PHE A 10 -54.85 -5.99 -33.79
N ILE A 11 -55.37 -5.22 -32.83
CA ILE A 11 -54.77 -3.98 -32.36
C ILE A 11 -53.58 -4.36 -31.49
N PHE A 12 -52.37 -4.22 -32.03
CA PHE A 12 -51.16 -4.11 -31.20
C PHE A 12 -51.22 -2.77 -30.48
N SER A 13 -51.47 -2.81 -29.17
CA SER A 13 -51.25 -1.67 -28.28
C SER A 13 -49.76 -1.37 -28.20
N LEU A 14 -49.30 -0.45 -29.07
CA LEU A 14 -48.06 0.31 -28.87
C LEU A 14 -48.21 1.06 -27.54
N SER A 15 -47.53 0.58 -26.51
CA SER A 15 -47.30 1.33 -25.28
C SER A 15 -46.40 2.53 -25.61
N SER A 16 -47.05 3.65 -25.88
CA SER A 16 -46.42 4.97 -25.96
C SER A 16 -45.64 5.23 -24.68
N GLN A 17 -44.31 5.10 -24.75
CA GLN A 17 -43.43 5.71 -23.76
C GLN A 17 -43.64 7.22 -23.85
N ALA A 18 -44.33 7.76 -22.85
CA ALA A 18 -44.37 9.19 -22.63
C ALA A 18 -42.95 9.65 -22.27
N PHE A 19 -42.22 10.12 -23.28
CA PHE A 19 -41.09 11.02 -23.05
C PHE A 19 -41.67 12.28 -22.40
N ALA A 20 -41.51 12.38 -21.09
CA ALA A 20 -41.72 13.63 -20.36
C ALA A 20 -40.81 14.68 -21.01
N GLN A 21 -41.43 15.64 -21.70
CA GLN A 21 -40.74 16.81 -22.23
C GLN A 21 -40.03 17.51 -21.07
N GLY A 22 -38.73 17.75 -21.25
CA GLY A 22 -37.90 18.46 -20.30
C GLY A 22 -38.47 19.84 -20.01
N GLY A 23 -39.08 19.99 -18.84
CA GLY A 23 -39.29 21.29 -18.23
C GLY A 23 -37.92 21.90 -17.94
N GLN A 24 -37.59 23.01 -18.58
CA GLN A 24 -36.45 23.81 -18.18
C GLN A 24 -36.67 24.29 -16.74
N ILE A 25 -35.87 23.76 -15.82
CA ILE A 25 -35.84 24.22 -14.43
C ILE A 25 -35.04 25.52 -14.43
N PHE A 26 -35.72 26.64 -14.24
CA PHE A 26 -35.07 27.94 -14.05
C PHE A 26 -34.42 27.95 -12.68
N MET A 27 -33.08 27.95 -12.63
CA MET A 27 -32.34 27.99 -11.37
C MET A 27 -31.89 29.42 -11.06
N PRO A 28 -32.19 29.96 -9.86
CA PRO A 28 -31.61 31.22 -9.42
C PRO A 28 -30.09 31.07 -9.24
N PRO A 29 -29.30 32.13 -9.50
CA PRO A 29 -27.86 32.12 -9.25
C PRO A 29 -27.58 31.70 -7.80
N ASN A 30 -26.63 30.78 -7.60
CA ASN A 30 -26.21 30.17 -6.32
C ASN A 30 -27.07 29.04 -5.74
N SER A 31 -27.99 28.44 -6.50
CA SER A 31 -28.65 27.19 -6.07
C SER A 31 -27.96 25.96 -6.67
N SER A 32 -27.57 24.98 -5.83
CA SER A 32 -27.13 23.66 -6.31
C SER A 32 -28.34 22.73 -6.36
N TYR A 33 -28.67 22.23 -7.56
CA TYR A 33 -29.76 21.28 -7.72
C TYR A 33 -29.28 19.93 -7.18
N LYS A 34 -29.79 19.53 -6.02
CA LYS A 34 -29.68 18.14 -5.57
C LYS A 34 -30.91 17.41 -6.10
N ASN A 35 -30.72 16.59 -7.11
CA ASN A 35 -31.78 15.72 -7.62
C ASN A 35 -32.11 14.68 -6.53
N GLU A 36 -33.19 14.90 -5.78
CA GLU A 36 -33.60 14.07 -4.65
C GLU A 36 -33.88 12.61 -5.05
N ASP A 37 -34.28 12.37 -6.30
CA ASP A 37 -34.55 11.02 -6.80
C ASP A 37 -33.26 10.22 -7.03
N ILE A 38 -32.19 10.88 -7.50
CA ILE A 38 -30.87 10.25 -7.62
C ILE A 38 -30.32 9.90 -6.24
N ALA A 39 -30.50 10.79 -5.26
CA ALA A 39 -30.06 10.54 -3.88
C ALA A 39 -30.80 9.35 -3.25
N LYS A 40 -32.13 9.25 -3.44
CA LYS A 40 -32.93 8.10 -2.97
C LYS A 40 -32.53 6.79 -3.64
N GLN A 41 -32.27 6.80 -4.95
CA GLN A 41 -31.80 5.61 -5.66
C GLN A 41 -30.44 5.12 -5.14
N GLN A 42 -29.50 6.04 -4.90
CA GLN A 42 -28.19 5.71 -4.34
C GLN A 42 -28.30 5.14 -2.91
N GLU A 43 -29.19 5.70 -2.08
CA GLU A 43 -29.44 5.20 -0.72
C GLU A 43 -30.04 3.79 -0.74
N GLN A 44 -30.99 3.52 -1.63
CA GLN A 44 -31.62 2.21 -1.75
C GLN A 44 -30.62 1.14 -2.25
N GLN A 45 -29.81 1.49 -3.24
CA GLN A 45 -28.74 0.62 -3.73
C GLN A 45 -27.68 0.36 -2.66
N ALA A 46 -27.36 1.35 -1.83
CA ALA A 46 -26.44 1.17 -0.69
C ALA A 46 -27.01 0.20 0.35
N LYS A 47 -28.31 0.29 0.67
CA LYS A 47 -29.00 -0.65 1.58
C LYS A 47 -29.02 -2.07 1.03
N GLU A 48 -29.31 -2.25 -0.25
CA GLU A 48 -29.30 -3.56 -0.91
C GLU A 48 -27.90 -4.19 -0.94
N ASN A 49 -26.87 -3.39 -1.21
CA ASN A 49 -25.48 -3.84 -1.19
C ASN A 49 -25.04 -4.22 0.22
N ALA A 50 -25.40 -3.42 1.23
CA ALA A 50 -25.14 -3.75 2.63
C ALA A 50 -25.83 -5.07 3.05
N ALA A 51 -27.07 -5.29 2.60
CA ALA A 51 -27.80 -6.54 2.84
C ALA A 51 -27.12 -7.76 2.19
N LYS A 52 -26.43 -7.58 1.05
CA LYS A 52 -25.63 -8.61 0.38
C LYS A 52 -24.22 -8.80 0.98
N GLY A 53 -23.91 -8.06 2.06
CA GLY A 53 -22.63 -8.11 2.76
C GLY A 53 -21.53 -7.27 2.13
N PHE A 54 -21.85 -6.40 1.16
CA PHE A 54 -20.89 -5.46 0.59
C PHE A 54 -20.70 -4.26 1.51
N LEU A 55 -19.44 -3.99 1.84
CA LEU A 55 -19.00 -2.92 2.71
C LEU A 55 -18.12 -1.95 1.91
N ARG A 56 -18.32 -0.64 2.13
CA ARG A 56 -17.46 0.39 1.57
C ARG A 56 -16.38 0.75 2.57
N PRO A 57 -15.10 0.81 2.17
CA PRO A 57 -14.03 1.19 3.08
C PRO A 57 -14.09 2.68 3.37
N GLY A 58 -14.17 3.05 4.66
CA GLY A 58 -14.21 4.45 5.08
C GLY A 58 -12.83 5.12 5.10
N VAL A 59 -11.86 4.42 5.67
CA VAL A 59 -10.45 4.84 5.79
C VAL A 59 -9.58 3.69 5.31
N LEU A 60 -8.50 4.02 4.60
CA LEU A 60 -7.50 3.09 4.12
C LEU A 60 -6.10 3.55 4.47
N ASP A 61 -5.24 2.59 4.76
CA ASP A 61 -3.83 2.76 4.96
C ASP A 61 -3.08 2.47 3.66
N LEU A 62 -2.14 3.34 3.30
CA LEU A 62 -1.30 3.27 2.12
C LEU A 62 0.14 2.94 2.50
N SER A 63 0.71 1.94 1.83
CA SER A 63 2.14 1.63 1.88
C SER A 63 2.67 1.38 0.48
N LEU A 64 3.96 1.67 0.27
CA LEU A 64 4.67 1.22 -0.92
C LEU A 64 5.41 -0.07 -0.61
N VAL A 65 5.24 -1.08 -1.45
CA VAL A 65 5.82 -2.41 -1.28
C VAL A 65 6.53 -2.86 -2.56
N SER A 66 7.46 -3.79 -2.40
CA SER A 66 8.14 -4.48 -3.49
C SER A 66 8.10 -5.96 -3.21
N TYR A 67 7.87 -6.77 -4.23
CA TYR A 67 7.94 -8.23 -4.13
C TYR A 67 8.97 -8.78 -5.09
N ASP A 68 9.48 -9.99 -4.83
CA ASP A 68 10.59 -10.53 -5.61
C ASP A 68 10.22 -10.85 -7.07
N TYR A 69 8.94 -11.06 -7.35
CA TYR A 69 8.41 -11.29 -8.68
C TYR A 69 8.05 -10.00 -9.44
N PHE A 70 8.26 -8.81 -8.85
CA PHE A 70 8.09 -7.54 -9.56
C PHE A 70 9.30 -7.24 -10.44
N GLU A 71 9.04 -6.64 -11.60
CA GLU A 71 10.09 -6.08 -12.44
C GLU A 71 10.82 -4.93 -11.71
N PRO A 72 12.09 -4.62 -12.04
CA PRO A 72 12.87 -3.61 -11.31
C PRO A 72 12.25 -2.21 -11.22
N GLU A 73 11.43 -1.85 -12.21
CA GLU A 73 10.73 -0.56 -12.29
C GLU A 73 9.29 -0.62 -11.76
N GLN A 74 8.85 -1.78 -11.28
CA GLN A 74 7.54 -1.99 -10.70
C GLN A 74 7.55 -1.84 -9.19
N PHE A 75 6.50 -1.22 -8.68
CA PHE A 75 6.22 -1.15 -7.26
C PHE A 75 4.74 -1.31 -6.99
N GLY A 76 4.44 -1.77 -5.78
CA GLY A 76 3.09 -1.99 -5.32
C GLY A 76 2.64 -0.86 -4.41
N ILE A 77 1.43 -0.36 -4.64
CA ILE A 77 0.71 0.46 -3.68
C ILE A 77 -0.25 -0.47 -2.94
N LEU A 78 0.09 -0.79 -1.70
CA LEU A 78 -0.73 -1.63 -0.84
C LEU A 78 -1.77 -0.77 -0.13
N LEU A 79 -3.03 -1.08 -0.36
CA LEU A 79 -4.21 -0.50 0.27
C LEU A 79 -4.69 -1.46 1.35
N ASN A 80 -4.76 -1.03 2.61
CA ASN A 80 -5.25 -1.87 3.71
C ASN A 80 -6.38 -1.16 4.45
N ILE A 81 -7.40 -1.90 4.88
CA ILE A 81 -8.35 -1.37 5.87
C ILE A 81 -7.70 -1.51 7.26
N PRO A 82 -7.65 -0.44 8.09
CA PRO A 82 -7.07 -0.49 9.43
C PRO A 82 -7.87 -1.35 10.42
N ASP A 83 -9.13 -1.66 10.07
CA ASP A 83 -10.04 -2.42 10.90
C ASP A 83 -9.71 -3.91 10.87
N TYR A 84 -9.51 -4.44 12.07
CA TYR A 84 -9.37 -5.86 12.31
C TYR A 84 -10.72 -6.43 12.70
N VAL A 85 -11.19 -7.42 11.95
CA VAL A 85 -12.51 -8.00 12.23
C VAL A 85 -12.39 -9.33 12.94
N THR A 86 -13.09 -9.43 14.06
CA THR A 86 -13.24 -10.63 14.86
C THR A 86 -14.55 -11.36 14.53
N GLY A 87 -14.52 -12.69 14.59
CA GLY A 87 -15.69 -13.55 14.40
C GLY A 87 -15.60 -14.48 13.19
N CYS A 88 -16.63 -15.31 13.00
CA CYS A 88 -16.68 -16.34 11.96
C CYS A 88 -17.15 -15.79 10.61
N TYR A 89 -16.35 -14.88 10.05
CA TYR A 89 -16.59 -14.26 8.75
C TYR A 89 -15.41 -14.51 7.83
N GLN A 90 -15.69 -14.56 6.53
CA GLN A 90 -14.71 -14.51 5.47
C GLN A 90 -14.86 -13.19 4.72
N TYR A 91 -13.72 -12.57 4.42
CA TYR A 91 -13.67 -11.33 3.67
C TYR A 91 -13.13 -11.55 2.26
N SER A 92 -13.71 -10.85 1.28
CA SER A 92 -13.07 -10.72 -0.03
C SER A 92 -11.93 -9.71 0.03
N PRO A 93 -10.97 -9.78 -0.91
CA PRO A 93 -10.07 -8.66 -1.18
C PRO A 93 -10.83 -7.37 -1.48
N LEU A 94 -10.15 -6.23 -1.31
CA LEU A 94 -10.66 -4.94 -1.75
C LEU A 94 -10.80 -4.93 -3.28
N VAL A 95 -11.98 -4.56 -3.76
CA VAL A 95 -12.21 -4.31 -5.17
C VAL A 95 -11.83 -2.87 -5.48
N TYR A 96 -10.96 -2.68 -6.47
CA TYR A 96 -10.57 -1.36 -6.96
C TYR A 96 -10.52 -1.35 -8.49
N ASN A 97 -10.60 -0.15 -9.06
CA ASN A 97 -10.29 0.12 -10.46
C ASN A 97 -9.14 1.12 -10.52
N ALA A 98 -8.13 0.82 -11.33
CA ALA A 98 -7.00 1.69 -11.57
C ALA A 98 -6.96 2.07 -13.06
N SER A 99 -6.99 3.37 -13.37
CA SER A 99 -7.04 3.83 -14.75
C SER A 99 -6.33 5.18 -14.94
N PHE A 100 -5.83 5.40 -16.14
CA PHE A 100 -5.31 6.69 -16.58
C PHE A 100 -6.49 7.51 -17.11
N VAL A 101 -6.88 8.56 -16.39
CA VAL A 101 -8.09 9.33 -16.70
C VAL A 101 -7.76 10.58 -17.52
N ASP A 102 -6.63 11.24 -17.22
CA ASP A 102 -6.10 12.41 -17.93
C ASP A 102 -4.59 12.29 -18.11
N ASN A 103 -4.01 13.13 -18.98
CA ASN A 103 -2.57 13.17 -19.27
C ASN A 103 -1.66 13.44 -18.05
N ASN A 104 -2.21 13.75 -16.88
CA ASN A 104 -1.44 14.18 -15.71
C ASN A 104 -1.65 13.32 -14.47
N TYR A 105 -2.69 12.46 -14.42
CA TYR A 105 -2.97 11.67 -13.22
C TYR A 105 -3.52 10.27 -13.49
N MET A 106 -3.18 9.36 -12.58
CA MET A 106 -3.76 8.03 -12.46
C MET A 106 -4.84 8.06 -11.37
N GLU A 107 -6.01 7.46 -11.63
CA GLU A 107 -7.06 7.28 -10.61
C GLU A 107 -7.10 5.83 -10.12
N VAL A 108 -7.10 5.67 -8.80
CA VAL A 108 -7.30 4.43 -8.07
C VAL A 108 -8.60 4.56 -7.28
N ALA A 109 -9.69 4.04 -7.85
CA ALA A 109 -11.02 4.05 -7.27
C ALA A 109 -11.31 2.75 -6.52
N VAL A 110 -11.25 2.81 -5.19
CA VAL A 110 -11.60 1.70 -4.28
C VAL A 110 -13.11 1.65 -4.12
N GLN A 111 -13.71 0.49 -4.38
CA GLN A 111 -15.15 0.36 -4.46
C GLN A 111 -15.75 -0.23 -3.18
N HIS A 112 -15.42 -1.48 -2.90
CA HIS A 112 -16.03 -2.24 -1.81
C HIS A 112 -15.25 -3.52 -1.54
N TYR A 113 -15.63 -4.20 -0.48
CA TYR A 113 -15.25 -5.57 -0.15
C TYR A 113 -16.48 -6.29 0.38
N ARG A 114 -16.46 -7.61 0.40
CA ARG A 114 -17.57 -8.43 0.85
C ARG A 114 -17.24 -9.11 2.16
N ARG A 115 -18.19 -9.09 3.09
CA ARG A 115 -18.19 -9.87 4.32
C ARG A 115 -19.23 -10.98 4.22
N GLU A 116 -18.79 -12.22 4.27
CA GLU A 116 -19.65 -13.39 4.25
C GLU A 116 -19.57 -14.14 5.58
N LYS A 117 -20.71 -14.51 6.13
CA LYS A 117 -20.73 -15.37 7.32
C LYS A 117 -20.39 -16.79 6.90
N ILE A 118 -19.39 -17.38 7.53
CA ILE A 118 -19.04 -18.78 7.28
C ILE A 118 -20.15 -19.64 7.90
N GLN A 119 -20.83 -20.43 7.07
CA GLN A 119 -21.81 -21.39 7.55
C GLN A 119 -21.08 -22.67 7.94
N THR A 120 -20.89 -22.87 9.24
CA THR A 120 -20.24 -24.06 9.81
C THR A 120 -21.01 -24.57 11.01
N THR A 121 -21.02 -25.90 11.18
CA THR A 121 -21.50 -26.60 12.38
C THR A 121 -20.44 -26.69 13.48
N ASN A 122 -19.17 -26.38 13.18
CA ASN A 122 -18.06 -26.37 14.13
C ASN A 122 -17.22 -25.08 14.03
N PRO A 123 -17.68 -23.98 14.66
CA PRO A 123 -17.01 -22.68 14.62
C PRO A 123 -15.57 -22.71 15.14
N ASN A 124 -15.24 -23.58 16.08
CA ASN A 124 -13.89 -23.64 16.65
C ASN A 124 -12.85 -24.21 15.68
N LYS A 125 -13.30 -24.90 14.62
CA LYS A 125 -12.44 -25.53 13.61
C LYS A 125 -12.44 -24.77 12.29
N ASP A 126 -13.60 -24.29 11.87
CA ASP A 126 -13.79 -23.79 10.50
C ASP A 126 -13.73 -22.27 10.40
N CYS A 127 -13.80 -21.55 11.53
CA CYS A 127 -13.59 -20.12 11.53
C CYS A 127 -12.08 -19.82 11.53
N PRO A 128 -11.62 -18.85 10.71
CA PRO A 128 -10.23 -18.43 10.71
C PRO A 128 -9.80 -17.99 12.11
N SER A 129 -8.73 -18.58 12.62
CA SER A 129 -8.10 -18.13 13.85
C SER A 129 -7.25 -16.90 13.55
N GLY A 130 -7.48 -15.83 14.30
CA GLY A 130 -6.73 -14.59 14.19
C GLY A 130 -7.39 -13.52 13.33
N THR A 131 -6.61 -12.49 13.07
CA THR A 131 -7.07 -11.26 12.47
C THR A 131 -6.98 -11.33 10.95
N GLN A 132 -8.08 -11.07 10.25
CA GLN A 132 -8.09 -10.96 8.80
C GLN A 132 -7.85 -9.49 8.40
N ALA A 133 -6.87 -9.27 7.52
CA ALA A 133 -6.65 -7.98 6.87
C ALA A 133 -7.35 -7.97 5.50
N VAL A 134 -8.04 -6.87 5.21
CA VAL A 134 -8.69 -6.65 3.92
C VAL A 134 -7.84 -5.67 3.12
N SER A 135 -7.28 -6.16 2.02
CA SER A 135 -6.29 -5.42 1.26
C SER A 135 -6.46 -5.50 -0.26
N ALA A 136 -5.81 -4.58 -0.96
CA ALA A 136 -5.61 -4.59 -2.40
C ALA A 136 -4.20 -4.12 -2.73
N LEU A 137 -3.61 -4.69 -3.78
CA LEU A 137 -2.30 -4.33 -4.29
C LEU A 137 -2.46 -3.73 -5.68
N VAL A 138 -2.10 -2.45 -5.83
CA VAL A 138 -2.04 -1.78 -7.13
C VAL A 138 -0.60 -1.84 -7.63
N ILE A 139 -0.37 -2.58 -8.71
CA ILE A 139 0.98 -2.68 -9.30
C ILE A 139 1.13 -1.54 -10.30
N VAL A 140 2.20 -0.76 -10.14
CA VAL A 140 2.50 0.41 -10.96
C VAL A 140 3.91 0.29 -11.50
N ASN A 141 4.11 0.68 -12.75
CA ASN A 141 5.42 0.75 -13.38
C ASN A 141 5.87 2.21 -13.49
N LYS A 142 7.05 2.51 -12.96
CA LYS A 142 7.61 3.87 -12.93
C LYS A 142 7.80 4.45 -14.33
N ASP A 143 8.35 3.68 -15.26
CA ASP A 143 8.61 4.13 -16.64
C ASP A 143 7.29 4.45 -17.36
N ASP A 144 6.27 3.59 -17.23
CA ASP A 144 4.95 3.84 -17.83
C ASP A 144 4.30 5.11 -17.27
N LEU A 145 4.44 5.38 -15.96
CA LEU A 145 3.97 6.64 -15.37
C LEU A 145 4.74 7.85 -15.93
N MET A 146 6.06 7.75 -16.07
CA MET A 146 6.92 8.82 -16.57
C MET A 146 6.62 9.13 -18.05
N ASP A 147 6.54 8.10 -18.89
CA ASP A 147 6.27 8.18 -20.33
C ASP A 147 4.90 8.82 -20.61
N ARG A 148 3.91 8.51 -19.77
CA ARG A 148 2.57 9.12 -19.84
C ARG A 148 2.48 10.52 -19.25
N GLY A 149 3.56 11.05 -18.68
CA GLY A 149 3.56 12.37 -18.05
C GLY A 149 2.78 12.43 -16.74
N ILE A 150 2.48 11.29 -16.11
CA ILE A 150 1.71 11.25 -14.87
C ILE A 150 2.53 11.91 -13.75
N ARG A 151 1.91 12.78 -12.97
CA ARG A 151 2.52 13.48 -11.82
C ARG A 151 1.70 13.34 -10.54
N GLU A 152 0.52 12.75 -10.61
CA GLU A 152 -0.40 12.60 -9.49
C GLU A 152 -1.07 11.23 -9.50
N ILE A 153 -1.29 10.64 -8.33
CA ILE A 153 -2.22 9.54 -8.12
C ILE A 153 -3.39 10.06 -7.28
N ARG A 154 -4.61 9.85 -7.77
CA ARG A 154 -5.85 10.13 -7.05
C ARG A 154 -6.41 8.85 -6.49
N PHE A 155 -6.61 8.81 -5.18
CA PHE A 155 -7.29 7.72 -4.52
C PHE A 155 -8.71 8.14 -4.19
N SER A 156 -9.70 7.34 -4.55
CA SER A 156 -11.11 7.62 -4.25
C SER A 156 -11.78 6.39 -3.64
N ASN A 157 -12.70 6.60 -2.69
CA ASN A 157 -13.52 5.52 -2.10
C ASN A 157 -15.03 5.77 -2.23
N GLY A 158 -15.40 6.66 -3.16
CA GLY A 158 -16.77 7.17 -3.34
C GLY A 158 -17.22 8.20 -2.30
N THR A 159 -16.50 8.37 -1.19
CA THR A 159 -16.84 9.31 -0.10
C THR A 159 -15.81 10.44 0.01
N ALA A 160 -14.55 10.11 -0.19
CA ALA A 160 -13.43 11.04 -0.19
C ALA A 160 -12.55 10.80 -1.42
N ILE A 161 -11.82 11.85 -1.81
CA ILE A 161 -10.79 11.81 -2.84
C ILE A 161 -9.53 12.40 -2.24
N ASP A 162 -8.45 11.62 -2.22
CA ASP A 162 -7.13 12.08 -1.80
C ASP A 162 -6.13 12.09 -2.94
N ARG A 163 -5.26 13.10 -2.95
CA ARG A 163 -4.28 13.32 -4.02
C ARG A 163 -2.87 13.14 -3.49
N TYR A 164 -2.04 12.45 -4.28
CA TYR A 164 -0.63 12.22 -3.99
C TYR A 164 0.19 12.66 -5.20
N SER A 165 1.11 13.59 -4.98
CA SER A 165 2.09 13.96 -6.00
C SER A 165 3.12 12.85 -6.14
N ILE A 166 3.53 12.54 -7.37
CA ILE A 166 4.59 11.59 -7.67
C ILE A 166 5.86 12.38 -7.99
N LEU A 167 6.94 12.10 -7.26
CA LEU A 167 8.27 12.60 -7.57
C LEU A 167 9.12 11.44 -8.12
N TYR A 168 9.67 11.65 -9.30
CA TYR A 168 10.55 10.67 -9.95
C TYR A 168 11.99 11.09 -9.74
N HIS A 169 12.78 10.15 -9.23
CA HIS A 169 14.22 10.24 -9.15
C HIS A 169 14.81 9.06 -9.94
N GLU A 170 16.10 9.06 -10.23
CA GLU A 170 16.75 7.96 -10.94
C GLU A 170 16.64 6.64 -10.15
N ASP A 171 16.85 6.73 -8.84
CA ASP A 171 16.98 5.63 -7.88
C ASP A 171 15.70 5.34 -7.09
N ARG A 172 14.67 6.21 -7.15
CA ARG A 172 13.46 6.07 -6.34
C ARG A 172 12.24 6.77 -6.92
N THR A 173 11.09 6.41 -6.38
CA THR A 173 9.79 7.05 -6.59
C THR A 173 9.23 7.46 -5.24
N GLU A 174 8.80 8.71 -5.12
CA GLU A 174 8.20 9.23 -3.88
C GLU A 174 6.74 9.59 -4.13
N LEU A 175 5.86 9.20 -3.20
CA LEU A 175 4.47 9.66 -3.15
C LEU A 175 4.28 10.65 -2.00
N VAL A 176 4.01 11.90 -2.34
CA VAL A 176 3.82 12.99 -1.38
C VAL A 176 2.31 13.27 -1.24
N PRO A 177 1.69 12.97 -0.10
CA PRO A 177 0.29 13.28 0.17
C PRO A 177 0.04 14.80 0.09
N MET A 178 -0.88 15.20 -0.79
CA MET A 178 -1.42 16.56 -0.85
C MET A 178 -2.67 16.69 0.03
N SER A 179 -3.44 15.61 0.18
CA SER A 179 -4.56 15.49 1.10
C SER A 179 -4.64 14.07 1.69
N LYS A 180 -5.22 13.96 2.89
CA LYS A 180 -5.29 12.71 3.69
C LYS A 180 -6.63 12.61 4.45
N ALA A 181 -7.74 12.65 3.74
CA ALA A 181 -9.08 12.56 4.30
C ALA A 181 -9.49 11.11 4.63
N ALA A 182 -9.20 10.19 3.72
CA ALA A 182 -9.52 8.77 3.85
C ALA A 182 -8.33 7.84 3.56
N PHE A 183 -7.33 8.31 2.83
CA PHE A 183 -6.15 7.53 2.48
C PHE A 183 -4.95 8.03 3.29
N ASN A 184 -4.43 7.19 4.18
CA ASN A 184 -3.42 7.55 5.16
C ASN A 184 -2.11 6.81 4.89
N PRO A 185 -0.99 7.51 4.66
CA PRO A 185 0.31 6.86 4.50
C PRO A 185 0.76 6.21 5.83
N LYS A 186 1.28 4.99 5.76
CA LYS A 186 1.87 4.26 6.89
C LYS A 186 3.39 4.21 6.80
N GLY A 187 4.01 3.90 7.93
CA GLY A 187 5.47 3.73 8.01
C GLY A 187 6.26 5.03 7.89
N LEU A 188 5.63 6.20 8.04
CA LEU A 188 6.30 7.49 7.99
C LEU A 188 7.22 7.67 9.20
N GLN A 189 8.53 7.54 9.01
CA GLN A 189 9.55 7.69 10.05
C GLN A 189 10.80 8.38 9.50
N GLY A 190 11.65 8.91 10.40
CA GLY A 190 12.95 9.48 10.02
C GLY A 190 12.86 10.73 9.13
N TYR A 191 13.57 10.71 7.99
CA TYR A 191 13.57 11.79 6.99
C TYR A 191 12.34 11.75 6.07
N ALA A 192 11.63 10.61 5.99
CA ALA A 192 10.46 10.41 5.15
C ALA A 192 9.13 10.65 5.92
N LYS A 193 9.10 11.61 6.84
CA LYS A 193 7.92 11.88 7.69
C LYS A 193 6.71 12.42 6.93
N ASP A 194 6.92 12.91 5.72
CA ASP A 194 5.91 13.59 4.91
C ASP A 194 5.59 12.85 3.61
N ARG A 195 6.24 11.72 3.30
CA ARG A 195 6.12 11.03 2.01
C ARG A 195 6.39 9.54 2.10
N LEU A 196 5.76 8.76 1.22
CA LEU A 196 6.09 7.36 1.02
C LEU A 196 7.22 7.28 -0.01
N ILE A 197 8.22 6.43 0.22
CA ILE A 197 9.36 6.29 -0.68
C ILE A 197 9.46 4.83 -1.09
N HIS A 198 9.50 4.60 -2.41
CA HIS A 198 9.88 3.32 -2.98
C HIS A 198 11.22 3.48 -3.68
N TYR A 199 12.22 2.73 -3.22
CA TYR A 199 13.51 2.66 -3.88
C TYR A 199 13.45 1.64 -5.00
N LYS A 200 14.02 1.99 -6.16
CA LYS A 200 14.28 1.03 -7.24
C LYS A 200 14.99 -0.18 -6.62
N LYS A 201 14.60 -1.39 -7.03
CA LYS A 201 15.16 -2.62 -6.48
C LYS A 201 16.67 -2.66 -6.79
N GLN A 202 17.48 -2.19 -5.86
CA GLN A 202 18.92 -2.24 -5.95
C GLN A 202 19.35 -3.60 -5.45
N ASN A 203 19.42 -4.55 -6.38
CA ASN A 203 19.75 -5.97 -6.16
C ASN A 203 21.18 -6.20 -5.66
N ASP A 204 21.90 -5.15 -5.32
CA ASP A 204 23.28 -5.16 -4.86
C ASP A 204 23.46 -4.39 -3.56
N ILE A 205 22.40 -3.94 -2.87
CA ILE A 205 22.54 -3.23 -1.59
C ILE A 205 22.02 -4.07 -0.42
N VAL A 206 22.79 -4.11 0.65
CA VAL A 206 22.46 -4.76 1.93
C VAL A 206 22.48 -3.72 3.04
N ALA A 207 21.48 -3.78 3.92
CA ALA A 207 21.47 -3.04 5.18
C ALA A 207 21.89 -3.96 6.33
N LEU A 208 22.98 -3.60 7.01
CA LEU A 208 23.45 -4.24 8.24
C LEU A 208 22.95 -3.48 9.47
N HIS A 209 22.27 -4.20 10.36
CA HIS A 209 21.69 -3.66 11.58
C HIS A 209 22.34 -4.23 12.83
N VAL A 210 22.54 -3.38 13.84
CA VAL A 210 23.08 -3.75 15.17
C VAL A 210 22.09 -3.29 16.25
N PRO A 211 20.99 -4.04 16.47
CA PRO A 211 19.89 -3.60 17.35
C PRO A 211 20.31 -3.50 18.84
N MET A 212 21.40 -4.16 19.22
CA MET A 212 21.91 -4.19 20.59
C MET A 212 22.81 -2.99 20.96
N ILE A 213 22.98 -2.00 20.06
CA ILE A 213 23.82 -0.82 20.32
C ILE A 213 23.25 0.04 21.46
N LYS A 214 24.13 0.61 22.28
CA LYS A 214 23.80 1.58 23.32
C LYS A 214 24.36 2.96 22.98
N PRO A 215 23.76 4.05 23.50
CA PRO A 215 24.35 5.38 23.37
C PRO A 215 25.80 5.39 23.88
N GLY A 216 26.73 5.87 23.06
CA GLY A 216 28.17 5.92 23.37
C GLY A 216 29.00 4.77 22.81
N ASP A 217 28.39 3.70 22.30
CA ASP A 217 29.15 2.65 21.58
C ASP A 217 29.66 3.19 20.24
N SER A 218 30.96 3.00 19.96
CA SER A 218 31.55 3.30 18.65
C SER A 218 31.68 2.03 17.82
N ILE A 219 30.71 1.80 16.93
CA ILE A 219 30.63 0.53 16.16
C ILE A 219 30.97 0.68 14.67
N SER A 220 31.11 1.91 14.16
CA SER A 220 31.28 2.18 12.73
C SER A 220 32.53 1.47 12.15
N ALA A 221 33.67 1.54 12.84
CA ALA A 221 34.88 0.87 12.35
C ALA A 221 34.73 -0.67 12.34
N ALA A 222 34.09 -1.22 13.38
CA ALA A 222 33.89 -2.67 13.51
C ALA A 222 32.92 -3.21 12.44
N ILE A 223 31.83 -2.48 12.17
CA ILE A 223 30.87 -2.91 11.14
C ILE A 223 31.46 -2.80 9.72
N HIS A 224 32.28 -1.79 9.44
CA HIS A 224 32.97 -1.68 8.15
C HIS A 224 34.01 -2.79 7.94
N ALA A 225 34.75 -3.15 9.00
CA ALA A 225 35.67 -4.28 8.96
C ALA A 225 34.93 -5.59 8.71
N HIS A 226 33.85 -5.85 9.46
CA HIS A 226 33.00 -7.04 9.29
C HIS A 226 32.40 -7.12 7.88
N ALA A 227 31.84 -6.02 7.39
CA ALA A 227 31.27 -5.95 6.03
C ALA A 227 32.32 -6.29 4.97
N LYS A 228 33.55 -5.77 5.10
CA LYS A 228 34.65 -6.05 4.18
C LYS A 228 35.09 -7.52 4.22
N GLU A 229 35.15 -8.14 5.39
CA GLU A 229 35.44 -9.58 5.55
C GLU A 229 34.39 -10.44 4.83
N MET A 230 33.14 -9.98 4.82
CA MET A 230 32.02 -10.61 4.14
C MET A 230 31.90 -10.22 2.65
N GLY A 231 32.91 -9.55 2.08
CA GLY A 231 32.93 -9.19 0.66
C GLY A 231 32.04 -8.01 0.28
N LEU A 232 31.50 -7.28 1.25
CA LEU A 232 30.70 -6.09 1.02
C LEU A 232 31.59 -4.86 0.90
N SER A 233 31.18 -3.92 0.04
CA SER A 233 31.86 -2.65 -0.15
C SER A 233 31.05 -1.51 0.48
N PRO A 234 31.67 -0.49 1.08
CA PRO A 234 30.96 0.70 1.53
C PRO A 234 30.20 1.34 0.37
N LEU A 235 28.98 1.82 0.62
CA LEU A 235 28.34 2.75 -0.30
C LEU A 235 29.03 4.10 -0.17
N ASP A 236 29.56 4.61 -1.27
CA ASP A 236 29.95 6.02 -1.34
C ASP A 236 28.71 6.86 -1.04
N ASN A 237 28.84 7.76 -0.06
CA ASN A 237 27.78 8.59 0.53
C ASN A 237 26.75 9.05 -0.51
N SER A 238 25.73 8.22 -0.73
CA SER A 238 24.56 8.59 -1.48
C SER A 238 23.59 9.22 -0.50
N GLU A 239 23.00 10.35 -0.86
CA GLU A 239 21.93 10.97 -0.07
C GLU A 239 20.75 10.00 0.19
N GLN A 240 20.71 8.90 -0.56
CA GLN A 240 19.75 7.79 -0.53
C GLN A 240 19.84 6.91 0.74
N PHE A 241 21.04 6.67 1.27
CA PHE A 241 21.28 5.72 2.37
C PHE A 241 22.11 6.36 3.48
N GLN A 242 21.45 7.10 4.35
CA GLN A 242 22.11 7.65 5.53
C GLN A 242 22.26 6.56 6.58
N ALA A 243 23.51 6.17 6.83
CA ALA A 243 23.82 5.32 7.97
C ALA A 243 23.29 5.98 9.25
N THR A 244 22.59 5.20 10.05
CA THR A 244 22.16 5.60 11.39
C THR A 244 23.13 4.99 12.40
N ASN A 245 22.92 5.26 13.70
CA ASN A 245 23.72 4.64 14.74
C ASN A 245 23.55 3.10 14.75
N THR A 246 22.43 2.58 14.26
CA THR A 246 22.10 1.14 14.29
C THR A 246 22.20 0.48 12.92
N THR A 247 22.15 1.23 11.83
CA THR A 247 21.96 0.70 10.48
C THR A 247 22.98 1.27 9.52
N PHE A 248 23.68 0.39 8.80
CA PHE A 248 24.75 0.71 7.88
C PHE A 248 24.47 0.06 6.53
N TYR A 249 24.76 0.76 5.43
CA TYR A 249 24.43 0.28 4.09
C TYR A 249 25.71 -0.06 3.32
N PHE A 250 25.68 -1.18 2.62
CA PHE A 250 26.81 -1.68 1.86
C PHE A 250 26.37 -2.24 0.52
N LYS A 251 27.29 -2.24 -0.44
CA LYS A 251 27.15 -2.86 -1.75
C LYS A 251 27.64 -4.31 -1.71
N ASP A 252 26.74 -5.25 -1.95
CA ASP A 252 27.02 -6.66 -2.24
C ASP A 252 27.18 -6.87 -3.75
N SER A 253 28.36 -6.53 -4.28
CA SER A 253 28.65 -6.71 -5.72
C SER A 253 28.72 -8.18 -6.14
N SER A 254 28.83 -9.11 -5.18
CA SER A 254 28.91 -10.55 -5.43
C SER A 254 27.53 -11.22 -5.44
N GLY A 255 26.53 -10.59 -4.83
CA GLY A 255 25.22 -11.18 -4.56
C GLY A 255 25.24 -12.28 -3.50
N ALA A 256 26.37 -12.56 -2.83
CA ALA A 256 26.50 -13.66 -1.86
C ALA A 256 25.69 -13.41 -0.59
N ALA A 257 25.65 -12.17 -0.10
CA ALA A 257 24.87 -11.81 1.09
C ALA A 257 23.37 -11.77 0.77
N LEU A 258 23.00 -11.19 -0.38
CA LEU A 258 21.60 -11.11 -0.82
C LEU A 258 21.02 -12.48 -1.21
N SER A 259 21.81 -13.36 -1.80
CA SER A 259 21.37 -14.74 -2.06
C SER A 259 21.19 -15.56 -0.78
N SER A 260 21.99 -15.30 0.25
CA SER A 260 21.86 -15.96 1.55
C SER A 260 20.62 -15.52 2.34
N LEU A 261 20.10 -14.31 2.07
CA LEU A 261 18.81 -13.84 2.59
C LEU A 261 17.64 -14.66 2.02
N GLY A 262 17.69 -15.04 0.75
CA GLY A 262 16.62 -15.79 0.08
C GLY A 262 15.26 -15.10 0.22
N ASP A 263 14.26 -15.86 0.69
CA ASP A 263 12.90 -15.38 0.99
C ASP A 263 12.75 -14.83 2.42
N GLN A 264 13.82 -14.82 3.24
CA GLN A 264 13.76 -14.32 4.61
C GLN A 264 13.97 -12.80 4.65
N ASP A 265 13.24 -12.11 5.54
CA ASP A 265 13.35 -10.66 5.71
C ASP A 265 14.70 -10.24 6.31
N PHE A 266 15.33 -11.13 7.09
CA PHE A 266 16.63 -10.90 7.71
C PHE A 266 17.41 -12.20 7.91
N ILE A 267 18.73 -12.08 8.03
CA ILE A 267 19.63 -13.15 8.47
C ILE A 267 20.61 -12.63 9.51
N GLU A 268 21.03 -13.50 10.45
CA GLU A 268 22.16 -13.19 11.32
C GLU A 268 23.44 -13.23 10.47
N PHE A 269 24.10 -12.08 10.36
CA PHE A 269 25.22 -11.84 9.47
C PHE A 269 26.58 -11.96 10.18
N GLY A 270 26.56 -12.12 11.51
CA GLY A 270 27.74 -12.33 12.35
C GLY A 270 27.70 -11.51 13.64
N GLU A 271 28.86 -11.34 14.26
CA GLU A 271 29.02 -10.60 15.51
C GLU A 271 30.20 -9.63 15.42
N ILE A 272 30.05 -8.45 16.01
CA ILE A 272 31.13 -7.45 16.17
C ILE A 272 31.45 -7.25 17.65
N SER A 273 32.71 -6.99 17.97
CA SER A 273 33.16 -6.74 19.34
C SER A 273 33.21 -5.24 19.64
N VAL A 274 32.62 -4.83 20.76
CA VAL A 274 32.68 -3.46 21.27
C VAL A 274 33.18 -3.43 22.70
N LYS A 275 33.92 -2.38 23.07
CA LYS A 275 34.32 -2.16 24.46
C LYS A 275 33.23 -1.40 25.18
N ARG A 276 32.75 -1.95 26.30
CA ARG A 276 31.76 -1.32 27.17
C ARG A 276 32.26 -1.21 28.61
N PRO A 277 31.89 -0.15 29.33
CA PRO A 277 32.12 -0.10 30.76
C PRO A 277 31.28 -1.17 31.48
N TYR A 278 31.91 -1.86 32.41
CA TYR A 278 31.33 -2.87 33.29
C TYR A 278 31.79 -2.58 34.71
N GLU A 279 30.82 -2.40 35.61
CA GLU A 279 31.08 -2.18 37.03
C GLU A 279 31.01 -3.53 37.75
N GLY A 280 32.19 -4.08 38.03
CA GLY A 280 32.35 -5.34 38.76
C GLY A 280 32.81 -5.12 40.19
N SER A 281 33.03 -6.21 40.93
CA SER A 281 33.56 -6.18 42.30
C SER A 281 34.94 -5.52 42.43
N GLU A 282 35.67 -5.34 41.32
CA GLU A 282 36.98 -4.69 41.25
C GLU A 282 36.91 -3.24 40.73
N GLY A 283 35.71 -2.65 40.64
CA GLY A 283 35.48 -1.30 40.11
C GLY A 283 35.13 -1.29 38.61
N LEU A 284 35.13 -0.09 38.03
CA LEU A 284 34.78 0.14 36.62
C LEU A 284 35.91 -0.35 35.70
N LYS A 285 35.60 -1.29 34.80
CA LYS A 285 36.52 -1.80 33.78
C LYS A 285 35.86 -1.81 32.41
N GLU A 286 36.66 -1.74 31.34
CA GLU A 286 36.15 -1.99 29.99
C GLU A 286 36.18 -3.48 29.68
N VAL A 287 35.06 -4.03 29.20
CA VAL A 287 34.94 -5.42 28.75
C VAL A 287 34.52 -5.47 27.28
N ASN A 288 35.06 -6.43 26.55
CA ASN A 288 34.61 -6.71 25.20
C ASN A 288 33.23 -7.38 25.26
N THR A 289 32.26 -6.79 24.57
CA THR A 289 30.90 -7.30 24.41
C THR A 289 30.67 -7.60 22.94
N LEU A 290 30.20 -8.81 22.63
CA LEU A 290 29.81 -9.19 21.28
C LEU A 290 28.40 -8.69 21.00
N LEU A 291 28.23 -7.99 19.88
CA LEU A 291 26.94 -7.52 19.38
C LEU A 291 26.63 -8.25 18.08
N ARG A 292 25.40 -8.77 17.97
CA ARG A 292 24.93 -9.41 16.74
C ARG A 292 24.67 -8.39 15.65
N VAL A 293 25.05 -8.75 14.44
CA VAL A 293 24.80 -8.02 13.21
C VAL A 293 23.80 -8.80 12.39
N PHE A 294 22.80 -8.11 11.86
CA PHE A 294 21.77 -8.71 11.01
C PHE A 294 21.78 -8.05 9.63
N ALA A 295 21.72 -8.84 8.57
CA ALA A 295 21.57 -8.33 7.22
C ALA A 295 20.11 -8.34 6.80
N THR A 296 19.71 -7.34 6.02
CA THR A 296 18.37 -7.18 5.46
C THR A 296 18.44 -6.54 4.08
N LYS A 297 17.36 -6.66 3.30
CA LYS A 297 17.13 -5.78 2.14
C LYS A 297 16.89 -4.34 2.63
N PRO A 298 17.32 -3.29 1.90
CA PRO A 298 17.12 -1.91 2.34
C PRO A 298 15.64 -1.57 2.56
N GLY A 299 15.34 -0.87 3.65
CA GLY A 299 13.97 -0.50 4.03
C GLY A 299 13.24 -1.52 4.90
N THR A 300 13.80 -2.72 5.09
CA THR A 300 13.27 -3.72 6.03
C THR A 300 13.68 -3.39 7.47
N THR A 301 12.73 -3.46 8.41
CA THR A 301 12.96 -3.27 9.85
C THR A 301 13.11 -4.61 10.56
N LEU A 302 13.98 -4.66 11.58
CA LEU A 302 14.07 -5.77 12.54
C LEU A 302 13.12 -5.60 13.73
#